data_AF-A0A376VZE7-F1
#
_entry.id   AF-A0A376VZE7-F1
#
_cell.length_a   1.000
_cell.length_b   1.000
_cell.length_c   1.000
_cell.angle_alpha   90.00
_cell.angle_beta   90.00
_cell.angle_gamma   90.00
#
_symmetry.space_group_name_H-M   'P 1'
#
loop_
_entity.id
_entity.type
_entity.pdbx_description
1 polymer ?
#
loop_
_entity_poly.entity_id
_entity_poly.type
_entity_poly.pdbx_seq_one_letter_code
_entity_poly.pdbx_strand_id
1 'polypeptide(L)'
;MDQIILQMGQKMGVKISDEQLDQAIANIAKQNNMTLDQMRSRLAYDGLNYNTYRNQIRKEMIISEVRNNEVRRRITILPQEVESLAQQVGNQNDASTELNLSHILIPLPENPTSDQVNEAESQARAIVDQARNGADFGKLAIAHSADQQALNGGQMGWGRIQELPGIFAQALSTAKKGDIVGPIRSGVGFHILKVNDLRGEKQKYLGDRSSCSPYSAETVADHD
;
A
#
# COMPACT_ATOMS: atom_id res chain seq x y z
N MET A 1 -20.12 4.10 6.46
CA MET A 1 -18.92 4.43 7.26
C MET A 1 -18.62 5.92 7.22
N ASP A 2 -18.60 6.53 6.03
CA ASP A 2 -18.22 7.94 5.82
C ASP A 2 -19.03 8.96 6.62
N GLN A 3 -20.32 8.71 6.83
CA GLN A 3 -21.18 9.59 7.63
C GLN A 3 -20.73 9.70 9.09
N ILE A 4 -20.19 8.63 9.68
CA ILE A 4 -19.68 8.64 11.07
C ILE A 4 -18.42 9.51 11.15
N ILE A 5 -17.52 9.38 10.19
CA ILE A 5 -16.26 10.16 10.13
C ILE A 5 -16.57 11.64 9.91
N LEU A 6 -17.53 11.97 9.04
CA LEU A 6 -17.97 13.35 8.82
C LEU A 6 -18.55 14.00 10.07
N GLN A 7 -19.40 13.30 10.82
CA GLN A 7 -19.94 13.79 12.10
C GLN A 7 -18.83 14.02 13.13
N MET A 8 -17.84 13.13 13.17
CA MET A 8 -16.66 13.29 14.03
C MET A 8 -15.84 14.53 13.63
N GLY A 9 -15.62 14.76 12.34
CA GLY A 9 -14.96 15.98 11.85
C GLY A 9 -15.67 17.27 12.25
N GLN A 10 -17.01 17.28 12.19
CA GLN A 10 -17.80 18.41 12.68
C GLN A 10 -17.62 18.63 14.18
N LYS A 11 -17.68 17.55 14.98
CA LYS A 11 -17.49 17.61 16.44
C LYS A 11 -16.08 18.09 16.82
N MET A 12 -15.06 17.70 16.05
CA MET A 12 -13.67 18.12 16.24
C MET A 12 -13.38 19.51 15.67
N GLY A 13 -14.35 20.15 14.99
CA GLY A 13 -14.17 21.48 14.40
C GLY A 13 -13.23 21.48 13.19
N VAL A 14 -13.07 20.35 12.49
CA VAL A 14 -12.25 20.26 11.28
C VAL A 14 -12.87 21.12 10.18
N LYS A 15 -12.10 22.10 9.68
CA LYS A 15 -12.50 22.99 8.60
C LYS A 15 -11.46 22.95 7.50
N ILE A 16 -11.93 22.92 6.26
CA ILE A 16 -11.10 23.04 5.06
C ILE A 16 -11.32 24.44 4.51
N SER A 17 -10.25 25.22 4.39
CA SER A 17 -10.32 26.56 3.80
C SER A 17 -10.63 26.48 2.30
N ASP A 18 -11.21 27.53 1.74
CA ASP A 18 -11.48 27.56 0.29
C ASP A 18 -10.19 27.50 -0.53
N GLU A 19 -9.10 28.06 -0.03
CA GLU A 19 -7.77 27.97 -0.66
C GLU A 19 -7.26 26.52 -0.72
N GLN A 20 -7.35 25.77 0.38
CA GLN A 20 -6.99 24.36 0.42
C GLN A 20 -7.85 23.53 -0.55
N LEU A 21 -9.14 23.84 -0.61
CA LEU A 21 -10.08 23.16 -1.49
C LEU A 21 -9.77 23.43 -2.96
N ASP A 22 -9.50 24.69 -3.32
CA ASP A 22 -9.19 25.07 -4.70
C ASP A 22 -7.85 24.46 -5.15
N GLN A 23 -6.84 24.41 -4.26
CA GLN A 23 -5.58 23.72 -4.54
C GLN A 23 -5.79 22.21 -4.74
N ALA A 24 -6.62 21.56 -3.92
CA ALA A 24 -6.95 20.15 -4.08
C ALA A 24 -7.62 19.88 -5.43
N ILE A 25 -8.59 20.71 -5.83
CA ILE A 25 -9.27 20.60 -7.12
C ILE A 25 -8.29 20.83 -8.28
N ALA A 26 -7.39 21.81 -8.18
CA ALA A 26 -6.36 22.05 -9.18
C ALA A 26 -5.41 20.85 -9.34
N ASN A 27 -5.06 20.17 -8.25
CA ASN A 27 -4.25 18.94 -8.29
C ASN A 27 -5.00 17.80 -8.98
N ILE A 28 -6.31 17.63 -8.72
CA ILE A 28 -7.14 16.62 -9.40
C ILE A 28 -7.21 16.94 -10.91
N ALA A 29 -7.37 18.21 -11.29
CA ALA A 29 -7.35 18.62 -12.69
C ALA A 29 -6.02 18.26 -13.36
N LYS A 30 -4.90 18.59 -12.70
CA LYS A 30 -3.56 18.25 -13.17
C LYS A 30 -3.34 16.74 -13.32
N GLN A 31 -3.81 15.92 -12.38
CA GLN A 31 -3.75 14.46 -12.46
C GLN A 31 -4.53 13.89 -13.65
N ASN A 32 -5.61 14.58 -14.06
CA ASN A 32 -6.39 14.25 -15.24
C ASN A 32 -5.91 15.00 -16.51
N ASN A 33 -4.70 15.55 -16.49
CA ASN A 33 -4.08 16.28 -17.62
C ASN A 33 -4.92 17.45 -18.16
N MET A 34 -5.65 18.14 -17.28
CA MET A 34 -6.49 19.28 -17.63
C MET A 34 -6.22 20.49 -16.74
N THR A 35 -6.49 21.69 -17.25
CA THR A 35 -6.50 22.92 -16.44
C THR A 35 -7.78 23.00 -15.61
N LEU A 36 -7.80 23.91 -14.62
CA LEU A 36 -8.98 24.13 -13.80
C LEU A 36 -10.20 24.59 -14.64
N ASP A 37 -9.97 25.44 -15.64
CA ASP A 37 -11.05 25.92 -16.52
C ASP A 37 -11.57 24.81 -17.45
N GLN A 38 -10.69 23.94 -17.93
CA GLN A 38 -11.08 22.75 -18.69
C GLN A 38 -11.90 21.79 -17.84
N MET A 39 -11.50 21.56 -16.59
CA MET A 39 -12.26 20.75 -15.64
C MET A 39 -13.64 21.35 -15.38
N ARG A 40 -13.75 22.66 -15.14
CA ARG A 40 -15.04 23.35 -14.94
C ARG A 40 -15.96 23.20 -16.15
N SER A 41 -15.40 23.37 -17.35
CA SER A 41 -16.13 23.20 -18.61
C SER A 41 -16.62 21.76 -18.78
N ARG A 42 -15.79 20.78 -18.43
CA ARG A 42 -16.15 19.36 -18.46
C ARG A 42 -17.27 19.03 -17.48
N LEU A 43 -17.18 19.49 -16.24
CA LEU A 43 -18.22 19.30 -15.23
C LEU A 43 -19.56 19.91 -15.67
N ALA A 44 -19.53 21.11 -16.26
CA ALA A 44 -20.71 21.76 -16.81
C ALA A 44 -21.32 20.96 -17.97
N TYR A 45 -20.49 20.40 -18.85
CA TYR A 45 -20.93 19.51 -19.93
C TYR A 45 -21.59 18.22 -19.39
N ASP A 46 -21.03 17.64 -18.33
CA ASP A 46 -21.58 16.45 -17.65
C ASP A 46 -22.81 16.79 -16.77
N GLY A 47 -23.29 18.04 -16.79
CA GLY A 47 -24.48 18.49 -16.05
C GLY A 47 -24.27 18.67 -14.55
N LEU A 48 -23.01 18.66 -14.08
CA LEU A 48 -22.66 18.79 -12.67
C LEU A 48 -22.42 20.25 -12.28
N ASN A 49 -23.08 20.68 -11.20
CA ASN A 49 -22.84 22.01 -10.64
C ASN A 49 -21.48 22.07 -9.94
N TYR A 50 -20.65 23.06 -10.29
CA TYR A 50 -19.31 23.22 -9.72
C TYR A 50 -19.31 23.37 -8.20
N ASN A 51 -20.29 24.07 -7.61
CA ASN A 51 -20.38 24.20 -6.15
C ASN A 51 -20.74 22.89 -5.47
N THR A 52 -21.60 22.06 -6.09
CA THR A 52 -21.89 20.71 -5.60
C THR A 52 -20.64 19.84 -5.62
N TYR A 53 -19.87 19.89 -6.71
CA TYR A 53 -18.59 19.19 -6.81
C TYR A 53 -17.58 19.67 -5.74
N ARG A 54 -17.42 20.99 -5.57
CA ARG A 54 -16.58 21.56 -4.49
C ARG A 54 -16.98 21.04 -3.11
N ASN A 55 -18.29 20.99 -2.83
CA ASN A 55 -18.80 20.47 -1.56
C ASN A 55 -18.52 18.98 -1.37
N GLN A 56 -18.53 18.18 -2.45
CA GLN A 56 -18.17 16.78 -2.40
C GLN A 56 -16.69 16.60 -2.09
N ILE A 57 -15.80 17.30 -2.80
CA ILE A 57 -14.35 17.27 -2.51
C ILE A 57 -14.07 17.74 -1.08
N ARG A 58 -14.77 18.76 -0.58
CA ARG A 58 -14.64 19.22 0.81
C ARG A 58 -14.96 18.10 1.81
N LYS A 59 -16.01 17.30 1.56
CA LYS A 59 -16.36 16.16 2.42
C LYS A 59 -15.25 15.11 2.42
N GLU A 60 -14.72 14.75 1.26
CA GLU A 60 -13.62 13.79 1.14
C GLU A 60 -12.36 14.25 1.89
N MET A 61 -12.03 15.55 1.79
CA MET A 61 -10.90 16.14 2.53
C MET A 61 -11.10 16.07 4.05
N ILE A 62 -12.32 16.37 4.55
CA ILE A 62 -12.63 16.25 5.98
C ILE A 62 -12.49 14.80 6.43
N ILE A 63 -13.01 13.84 5.66
CA ILE A 63 -12.91 12.41 5.98
C ILE A 63 -11.44 11.98 6.06
N SER A 64 -10.63 12.37 5.07
CA SER A 64 -9.20 12.07 5.04
C SER A 64 -8.46 12.66 6.24
N GLU A 65 -8.72 13.92 6.58
CA GLU A 65 -8.06 14.61 7.69
C GLU A 65 -8.39 13.94 9.04
N VAL A 66 -9.68 13.66 9.28
CA VAL A 66 -10.13 12.97 10.51
C VAL A 66 -9.52 11.58 10.60
N ARG A 67 -9.55 10.81 9.52
CA ARG A 67 -8.96 9.46 9.48
C ARG A 67 -7.47 9.50 9.81
N ASN A 68 -6.71 10.38 9.16
CA ASN A 68 -5.28 10.50 9.38
C ASN A 68 -4.94 10.95 10.81
N ASN A 69 -5.71 11.89 11.37
CA ASN A 69 -5.50 12.39 12.73
C ASN A 69 -5.80 11.29 13.77
N GLU A 70 -6.93 10.61 13.63
CA GLU A 70 -7.33 9.53 14.55
C GLU A 70 -6.39 8.32 14.48
N VAL A 71 -5.88 7.97 13.29
CA VAL A 71 -4.87 6.92 13.15
C VAL A 71 -3.56 7.35 13.83
N ARG A 72 -3.06 8.55 13.56
CA ARG A 72 -1.81 9.06 14.18
C ARG A 72 -1.87 9.10 15.69
N ARG A 73 -3.03 9.45 16.28
CA ARG A 73 -3.21 9.48 17.74
C ARG A 73 -3.17 8.10 18.40
N ARG A 74 -3.47 7.04 17.65
CA ARG A 74 -3.52 5.65 18.15
C ARG A 74 -2.22 4.88 17.91
N ILE A 75 -1.31 5.39 17.09
CA ILE A 75 0.00 4.77 16.87
C ILE A 75 0.88 5.03 18.10
N THR A 76 1.27 3.96 18.78
CA THR A 76 2.28 3.98 19.85
C THR A 76 3.56 3.33 19.32
N ILE A 77 4.69 4.02 19.44
CA ILE A 77 6.01 3.49 19.05
C ILE A 77 6.78 3.17 20.33
N LEU A 78 7.17 1.92 20.52
CA LEU A 78 8.01 1.55 21.65
C LEU A 78 9.49 1.84 21.33
N PRO A 79 10.27 2.46 22.23
CA PRO A 79 11.69 2.75 21.97
C PRO A 79 12.52 1.52 21.57
N GLN A 80 12.18 0.36 22.14
CA GLN A 80 12.84 -0.91 21.84
C GLN A 80 12.58 -1.42 20.42
N GLU A 81 11.42 -1.09 19.83
CA GLU A 81 11.10 -1.44 18.44
C GLU A 81 11.95 -0.63 17.45
N VAL A 82 12.25 0.63 17.77
CA VAL A 82 13.10 1.50 16.94
C VAL A 82 14.53 0.98 16.88
N GLU A 83 15.12 0.65 18.03
CA GLU A 83 16.49 0.12 18.11
C GLU A 83 16.60 -1.24 17.42
N SER A 84 15.63 -2.12 17.66
CA SER A 84 15.60 -3.45 17.03
C SER A 84 15.47 -3.35 15.51
N LEU A 85 14.65 -2.43 15.00
CA LEU A 85 14.52 -2.19 13.57
C LEU A 85 15.79 -1.55 12.97
N ALA A 86 16.43 -0.61 13.67
CA ALA A 86 17.66 0.04 13.22
C ALA A 86 18.81 -0.97 12.98
N GLN A 87 18.94 -1.95 13.87
CA GLN A 87 19.91 -3.05 13.73
C GLN A 87 19.57 -4.00 12.59
N GLN A 88 18.28 -4.21 12.30
CA GLN A 88 17.81 -5.09 11.24
C GLN A 88 17.96 -4.48 9.84
N VAL A 89 17.70 -3.18 9.68
CA VAL A 89 17.73 -2.48 8.38
C VAL A 89 19.16 -2.33 7.85
N GLY A 90 20.18 -2.22 8.72
CA GLY A 90 21.60 -2.13 8.31
C GLY A 90 22.12 -3.33 7.51
N ASN A 91 21.39 -4.45 7.48
CA ASN A 91 21.81 -5.71 6.85
C ASN A 91 21.00 -6.09 5.60
N GLN A 92 20.01 -5.30 5.18
CA GLN A 92 19.19 -5.62 4.00
C GLN A 92 19.65 -4.84 2.77
N ASN A 93 20.32 -5.54 1.84
CA ASN A 93 20.65 -5.02 0.52
C ASN A 93 19.38 -4.78 -0.31
N ASP A 94 19.33 -3.63 -0.97
CA ASP A 94 18.25 -3.14 -1.85
C ASP A 94 17.90 -4.14 -2.98
N ALA A 95 16.98 -5.05 -2.69
CA ALA A 95 16.22 -5.72 -3.74
C ALA A 95 15.12 -4.75 -4.21
N SER A 96 15.38 -4.08 -5.33
CA SER A 96 14.49 -3.14 -6.04
C SER A 96 13.29 -3.84 -6.72
N THR A 97 12.77 -4.91 -6.11
CA THR A 97 11.60 -5.62 -6.66
C THR A 97 10.34 -4.87 -6.26
N GLU A 98 9.65 -4.35 -7.26
CA GLU A 98 8.33 -3.77 -7.15
C GLU A 98 7.27 -4.80 -7.54
N LEU A 99 6.22 -4.89 -6.74
CA LEU A 99 5.09 -5.77 -6.95
C LEU A 99 3.84 -4.95 -7.22
N ASN A 100 3.04 -5.39 -8.19
CA ASN A 100 1.67 -4.92 -8.34
C ASN A 100 0.74 -5.92 -7.64
N LEU A 101 0.01 -5.46 -6.62
CA LEU A 101 -0.79 -6.33 -5.76
C LEU A 101 -2.27 -5.95 -5.75
N SER A 102 -3.12 -6.96 -5.58
CA SER A 102 -4.52 -6.80 -5.13
C SER A 102 -4.69 -7.44 -3.75
N HIS A 103 -5.59 -6.89 -2.92
CA HIS A 103 -5.78 -7.27 -1.53
C HIS A 103 -7.24 -7.51 -1.17
N ILE A 104 -7.47 -8.51 -0.32
CA ILE A 104 -8.75 -8.76 0.35
C ILE A 104 -8.49 -8.85 1.84
N LEU A 105 -9.28 -8.13 2.62
CA LEU A 105 -9.32 -8.23 4.07
C LEU A 105 -10.65 -8.84 4.52
N ILE A 106 -10.59 -9.98 5.21
CA ILE A 106 -11.69 -10.50 6.03
C ILE A 106 -11.51 -9.96 7.44
N PRO A 107 -12.38 -9.04 7.90
CA PRO A 107 -12.15 -8.31 9.14
C PRO A 107 -12.38 -9.19 10.38
N LEU A 108 -11.58 -8.94 11.42
CA LEU A 108 -11.86 -9.42 12.79
C LEU A 108 -11.96 -8.22 13.73
N PRO A 109 -12.80 -8.29 14.78
CA PRO A 109 -12.78 -7.32 15.87
C PRO A 109 -11.47 -7.43 16.66
N GLU A 110 -11.12 -6.39 17.43
CA GLU A 110 -9.89 -6.35 18.23
C GLU A 110 -9.76 -7.53 19.22
N ASN A 111 -10.89 -7.99 19.77
CA ASN A 111 -10.96 -9.13 20.69
C ASN A 111 -11.97 -10.17 20.14
N PRO A 112 -11.58 -10.98 19.15
CA PRO A 112 -12.49 -11.93 18.53
C PRO A 112 -12.69 -13.17 19.40
N THR A 113 -13.89 -13.74 19.36
CA THR A 113 -14.14 -15.07 19.92
C THR A 113 -13.54 -16.16 19.02
N SER A 114 -13.33 -17.36 19.56
CA SER A 114 -12.87 -18.50 18.76
C SER A 114 -13.76 -18.78 17.56
N ASP A 115 -15.08 -18.65 17.72
CA ASP A 115 -16.04 -18.86 16.64
C ASP A 115 -15.87 -17.82 15.53
N GLN A 116 -15.69 -16.54 15.89
CA GLN A 116 -15.43 -15.47 14.91
C GLN A 116 -14.11 -15.68 14.15
N VAL A 117 -13.07 -16.15 14.84
CA VAL A 117 -11.80 -16.47 14.19
C VAL A 117 -11.98 -17.62 13.21
N ASN A 118 -12.65 -18.69 13.62
CA ASN A 118 -12.88 -19.87 12.78
C ASN A 118 -13.75 -19.56 11.56
N GLU A 119 -14.80 -18.75 11.73
CA GLU A 119 -15.66 -18.31 10.64
C GLU A 119 -14.89 -17.45 9.63
N ALA A 120 -14.15 -16.45 10.11
CA ALA A 120 -13.33 -15.59 9.26
C ALA A 120 -12.23 -16.37 8.53
N GLU A 121 -11.60 -17.35 9.21
CA GLU A 121 -10.60 -18.22 8.59
C GLU A 121 -11.22 -19.11 7.52
N SER A 122 -12.37 -19.73 7.80
CA SER A 122 -13.09 -20.57 6.85
C SER A 122 -13.48 -19.79 5.60
N GLN A 123 -14.01 -18.59 5.77
CA GLN A 123 -14.33 -17.67 4.68
C GLN A 123 -13.07 -17.30 3.88
N ALA A 124 -11.98 -16.94 4.57
CA ALA A 124 -10.74 -16.56 3.91
C ALA A 124 -10.15 -17.72 3.08
N ARG A 125 -10.18 -18.95 3.61
CA ARG A 125 -9.75 -20.16 2.89
C ARG A 125 -10.60 -20.41 1.64
N ALA A 126 -11.93 -20.29 1.76
CA ALA A 126 -12.83 -20.45 0.62
C ALA A 126 -12.54 -19.43 -0.50
N ILE A 127 -12.24 -18.18 -0.15
CA ILE A 127 -11.86 -17.14 -1.13
C ILE A 127 -10.52 -17.47 -1.79
N VAL A 128 -9.52 -17.93 -1.03
CA VAL A 128 -8.23 -18.38 -1.59
C VAL A 128 -8.44 -19.53 -2.57
N ASP A 129 -9.26 -20.51 -2.24
CA ASP A 129 -9.55 -21.65 -3.10
C ASP A 129 -10.26 -21.20 -4.39
N GLN A 130 -11.25 -20.33 -4.29
CA GLN A 130 -11.92 -19.73 -5.46
C GLN A 130 -10.93 -18.96 -6.34
N ALA A 131 -10.09 -18.13 -5.74
CA ALA A 131 -9.07 -17.35 -6.45
C ALA A 131 -8.05 -18.23 -7.17
N ARG A 132 -7.59 -19.32 -6.53
CA ARG A 132 -6.68 -20.31 -7.13
C ARG A 132 -7.34 -21.11 -8.25
N ASN A 133 -8.65 -21.34 -8.17
CA ASN A 133 -9.44 -21.97 -9.23
C ASN A 133 -9.78 -21.01 -10.39
N GLY A 134 -9.22 -19.80 -10.41
CA GLY A 134 -9.35 -18.85 -11.52
C GLY A 134 -10.53 -17.88 -11.40
N ALA A 135 -11.19 -17.80 -10.24
CA ALA A 135 -12.18 -16.75 -10.02
C ALA A 135 -11.55 -15.35 -10.13
N ASP A 136 -12.34 -14.38 -10.58
CA ASP A 136 -11.89 -13.00 -10.68
C ASP A 136 -11.66 -12.40 -9.29
N PHE A 137 -10.40 -12.13 -8.97
CA PHE A 137 -10.00 -11.62 -7.66
C PHE A 137 -10.61 -10.24 -7.36
N GLY A 138 -10.79 -9.39 -8.38
CA GLY A 138 -11.39 -8.07 -8.19
C GLY A 138 -12.86 -8.19 -7.79
N LYS A 139 -13.60 -9.14 -8.39
CA LYS A 139 -14.99 -9.45 -7.97
C LYS A 139 -15.04 -9.99 -6.55
N LEU A 140 -14.11 -10.88 -6.17
CA LEU A 140 -14.01 -11.38 -4.81
C LEU A 140 -13.72 -10.26 -3.81
N ALA A 141 -12.86 -9.31 -4.18
CA ALA A 141 -12.58 -8.14 -3.35
C ALA A 141 -13.80 -7.24 -3.17
N ILE A 142 -14.52 -6.93 -4.24
CA ILE A 142 -15.76 -6.13 -4.17
C ILE A 142 -16.82 -6.83 -3.29
N ALA A 143 -16.91 -8.15 -3.36
CA ALA A 143 -17.92 -8.92 -2.64
C ALA A 143 -17.60 -9.12 -1.15
N HIS A 144 -16.32 -9.28 -0.79
CA HIS A 144 -15.94 -9.77 0.55
C HIS A 144 -14.94 -8.91 1.30
N SER A 145 -14.20 -8.02 0.63
CA SER A 145 -13.17 -7.24 1.30
C SER A 145 -13.78 -6.12 2.14
N ALA A 146 -13.29 -5.98 3.36
CA ALA A 146 -13.58 -4.85 4.24
C ALA A 146 -12.53 -3.73 4.15
N ASP A 147 -11.56 -3.84 3.23
CA ASP A 147 -10.55 -2.81 3.01
C ASP A 147 -11.11 -1.61 2.21
N GLN A 148 -10.36 -0.50 2.19
CA GLN A 148 -10.78 0.71 1.48
C GLN A 148 -10.75 0.55 -0.04
N GLN A 149 -9.94 -0.37 -0.56
CA GLN A 149 -9.83 -0.62 -1.99
C GLN A 149 -10.82 -1.68 -2.48
N ALA A 150 -11.69 -2.23 -1.62
CA ALA A 150 -12.65 -3.28 -1.96
C ALA A 150 -13.46 -2.95 -3.21
N LEU A 151 -14.06 -1.76 -3.25
CA LEU A 151 -14.87 -1.29 -4.39
C LEU A 151 -14.04 -1.02 -5.65
N ASN A 152 -12.73 -0.85 -5.52
CA ASN A 152 -11.76 -0.72 -6.60
C ASN A 152 -11.11 -2.08 -6.93
N GLY A 153 -11.76 -3.19 -6.59
CA GLY A 153 -11.25 -4.54 -6.85
C GLY A 153 -10.05 -4.95 -5.98
N GLY A 154 -9.87 -4.29 -4.84
CA GLY A 154 -8.75 -4.53 -3.92
C GLY A 154 -7.40 -4.03 -4.47
N GLN A 155 -7.39 -3.18 -5.50
CA GLN A 155 -6.15 -2.78 -6.16
C GLN A 155 -5.30 -1.86 -5.27
N MET A 156 -4.10 -2.32 -4.93
CA MET A 156 -3.09 -1.53 -4.20
C MET A 156 -2.13 -0.81 -5.16
N GLY A 157 -1.96 -1.33 -6.38
CA GLY A 157 -1.02 -0.79 -7.35
C GLY A 157 0.41 -1.29 -7.13
N TRP A 158 1.39 -0.55 -7.68
CA TRP A 158 2.81 -0.88 -7.59
C TRP A 158 3.40 -0.37 -6.27
N GLY A 159 4.14 -1.23 -5.57
CA GLY A 159 4.88 -0.87 -4.36
C GLY A 159 6.09 -1.77 -4.14
N ARG A 160 7.04 -1.32 -3.32
CA ARG A 160 8.23 -2.14 -2.98
C ARG A 160 7.87 -3.14 -1.90
N ILE A 161 8.47 -4.34 -1.96
CA ILE A 161 8.27 -5.37 -0.93
C ILE A 161 8.60 -4.84 0.48
N GLN A 162 9.60 -3.96 0.57
CA GLN A 162 10.07 -3.35 1.82
C GLN A 162 9.07 -2.34 2.43
N GLU A 163 8.16 -1.79 1.63
CA GLU A 163 7.13 -0.85 2.09
C GLU A 163 5.88 -1.57 2.64
N LEU A 164 5.82 -2.90 2.47
CA LEU A 164 4.72 -3.72 2.96
C LEU A 164 4.98 -4.18 4.41
N PRO A 165 3.93 -4.42 5.20
CA PRO A 165 4.06 -5.07 6.51
C PRO A 165 4.91 -6.35 6.44
N GLY A 166 5.81 -6.55 7.41
CA GLY A 166 6.75 -7.69 7.40
C GLY A 166 6.09 -9.07 7.30
N ILE A 167 4.87 -9.20 7.84
CA ILE A 167 4.04 -10.41 7.72
C ILE A 167 3.71 -10.78 6.26
N PHE A 168 3.72 -9.81 5.34
CA PHE A 168 3.52 -10.01 3.91
C PHE A 168 4.84 -10.21 3.17
N ALA A 169 5.89 -9.47 3.53
CA ALA A 169 7.20 -9.55 2.89
C ALA A 169 7.74 -11.00 2.88
N GLN A 170 7.59 -11.72 4.00
CA GLN A 170 8.00 -13.13 4.07
C GLN A 170 7.26 -14.00 3.05
N ALA A 171 5.94 -13.82 2.93
CA ALA A 171 5.09 -14.63 2.06
C ALA A 171 5.19 -14.23 0.58
N LEU A 172 5.58 -12.99 0.29
CA LEU A 172 5.76 -12.46 -1.06
C LEU A 172 7.17 -12.69 -1.62
N SER A 173 8.16 -12.98 -0.77
CA SER A 173 9.56 -13.18 -1.18
C SER A 173 9.75 -14.28 -2.24
N THR A 174 8.89 -15.29 -2.24
CA THR A 174 8.91 -16.43 -3.18
C THR A 174 7.76 -16.41 -4.18
N ALA A 175 6.89 -15.39 -4.12
CA ALA A 175 5.68 -15.33 -4.92
C ALA A 175 5.98 -14.93 -6.37
N LYS A 176 5.24 -15.53 -7.30
CA LYS A 176 5.32 -15.29 -8.74
C LYS A 176 4.08 -14.57 -9.24
N LYS A 177 4.14 -14.11 -10.49
CA LYS A 177 3.01 -13.45 -11.14
C LYS A 177 1.83 -14.42 -11.21
N GLY A 178 0.68 -13.95 -10.74
CA GLY A 178 -0.56 -14.73 -10.67
C GLY A 178 -0.76 -15.46 -9.33
N ASP A 179 0.24 -15.51 -8.46
CA ASP A 179 0.14 -16.26 -7.21
C ASP A 179 -0.88 -15.62 -6.25
N ILE A 180 -1.60 -16.50 -5.54
CA ILE A 180 -2.47 -16.15 -4.43
C ILE A 180 -1.79 -16.51 -3.12
N VAL A 181 -1.48 -15.47 -2.33
CA VAL A 181 -0.80 -15.56 -1.06
C VAL A 181 -1.80 -15.40 0.09
N GLY A 182 -1.75 -16.33 1.04
CA GLY A 182 -2.61 -16.33 2.23
C GLY A 182 -3.47 -17.59 2.39
N PRO A 183 -4.42 -17.57 3.34
CA PRO A 183 -4.77 -16.43 4.19
C PRO A 183 -3.71 -16.14 5.28
N ILE A 184 -3.36 -14.87 5.48
CA ILE A 184 -2.38 -14.40 6.48
C ILE A 184 -3.14 -13.75 7.64
N ARG A 185 -2.93 -14.22 8.87
CA ARG A 185 -3.58 -13.67 10.06
C ARG A 185 -2.86 -12.42 10.59
N SER A 186 -3.61 -11.39 10.96
CA SER A 186 -3.13 -10.20 11.67
C SER A 186 -4.11 -9.80 12.79
N GLY A 187 -3.83 -8.69 13.48
CA GLY A 187 -4.73 -8.12 14.47
C GLY A 187 -6.03 -7.55 13.89
N VAL A 188 -6.09 -7.24 12.59
CA VAL A 188 -7.31 -6.70 11.95
C VAL A 188 -8.10 -7.75 11.17
N GLY A 189 -7.61 -9.00 11.09
CA GLY A 189 -8.30 -10.08 10.40
C GLY A 189 -7.40 -10.99 9.58
N PHE A 190 -7.96 -11.53 8.50
CA PHE A 190 -7.24 -12.37 7.54
C PHE A 190 -7.03 -11.63 6.22
N HIS A 191 -5.80 -11.66 5.73
CA HIS A 191 -5.38 -11.01 4.50
C HIS A 191 -5.13 -12.02 3.40
N ILE A 192 -5.58 -11.70 2.20
CA ILE A 192 -5.32 -12.46 0.99
C ILE A 192 -4.76 -11.50 -0.05
N LEU A 193 -3.65 -11.87 -0.67
CA LEU A 193 -2.96 -11.05 -1.65
C LEU A 193 -2.90 -11.80 -2.98
N LYS A 194 -3.10 -11.07 -4.08
CA LYS A 194 -2.83 -11.55 -5.43
C LYS A 194 -1.68 -10.77 -6.02
N VAL A 195 -0.70 -11.48 -6.56
CA VAL A 195 0.39 -10.86 -7.30
C VAL A 195 -0.03 -10.64 -8.74
N ASN A 196 -0.41 -9.41 -9.08
CA ASN A 196 -0.85 -9.05 -10.43
C ASN A 196 0.35 -8.98 -11.40
N ASP A 197 1.46 -8.41 -10.93
CA ASP A 197 2.68 -8.28 -11.72
C ASP A 197 3.92 -8.09 -10.84
N LEU A 198 5.10 -8.32 -11.41
CA LEU A 198 6.39 -8.10 -10.76
C LEU A 198 7.33 -7.40 -11.74
N ARG A 199 8.09 -6.42 -11.25
CA ARG A 199 9.21 -5.82 -11.97
C ARG A 199 10.37 -5.64 -11.01
N GLY A 200 11.59 -5.84 -11.51
CA GLY A 200 12.80 -5.55 -10.76
C GLY A 200 13.80 -4.86 -11.67
N GLU A 201 14.52 -3.87 -11.15
CA GLU A 201 15.74 -3.44 -11.81
C GLU A 201 16.75 -4.58 -11.69
N LYS A 202 17.14 -5.19 -12.82
CA LYS A 202 18.40 -5.93 -12.84
C LYS A 202 19.47 -4.94 -12.42
N GLN A 203 20.07 -5.12 -11.24
CA GLN A 203 21.25 -4.38 -10.86
C GLN A 203 22.23 -4.45 -12.05
N LYS A 204 22.45 -3.31 -12.69
CA LYS A 204 23.58 -3.16 -13.60
C LYS A 204 24.80 -3.35 -12.72
N TYR A 205 25.39 -4.53 -12.78
CA TYR A 205 26.73 -4.77 -12.23
C TYR A 205 27.66 -3.76 -12.90
N LEU A 206 27.93 -2.64 -12.24
CA LEU A 206 29.08 -1.79 -12.54
C LEU A 206 30.28 -2.66 -12.15
N GLY A 207 30.88 -3.28 -13.16
CA GLY A 207 32.05 -4.12 -13.00
C GLY A 207 33.13 -3.37 -12.24
N ASP A 208 33.39 -3.83 -11.01
CA ASP A 208 34.50 -3.42 -10.19
C ASP A 208 35.80 -3.73 -10.98
N ARG A 209 36.38 -2.72 -11.61
CA ARG A 209 37.74 -2.78 -12.17
C ARG A 209 38.73 -2.46 -11.05
N SER A 210 38.72 -3.28 -10.01
CA SER A 210 39.84 -3.36 -9.08
C SER A 210 40.87 -4.36 -9.64
N SER A 211 41.65 -3.92 -10.63
CA SER A 211 42.83 -4.66 -11.06
C SER A 211 43.87 -4.63 -9.94
N CYS A 212 44.02 -5.77 -9.26
CA CYS A 212 45.11 -6.09 -8.36
C CYS A 212 46.47 -5.71 -8.98
N SER A 213 47.26 -4.98 -8.21
CA SER A 213 48.71 -4.87 -8.37
C SER A 213 49.36 -6.14 -7.81
N PRO A 214 50.18 -6.90 -8.58
CA PRO A 214 51.01 -7.92 -7.99
C PRO A 214 52.32 -7.30 -7.50
N TYR A 215 52.43 -7.20 -6.18
CA TYR A 215 53.70 -7.13 -5.48
C TYR A 215 54.36 -8.52 -5.61
N SER A 216 55.46 -8.63 -6.36
CA SER A 216 56.34 -9.80 -6.30
C SER A 216 57.74 -9.32 -5.94
N ALA A 217 58.06 -9.48 -4.65
CA ALA A 217 59.43 -9.49 -4.16
C ALA A 217 59.90 -10.95 -4.16
N GLU A 218 60.97 -11.25 -4.89
CA GLU A 218 61.87 -12.35 -4.58
C GLU A 218 63.26 -12.05 -5.19
N THR A 219 64.27 -12.56 -4.50
CA THR A 219 65.62 -12.02 -4.35
C THR A 219 66.66 -12.87 -5.11
N VAL A 220 67.88 -12.31 -5.26
CA VAL A 220 69.22 -12.92 -5.52
C VAL A 220 69.53 -13.53 -6.89
N ALA A 221 70.53 -12.97 -7.61
CA ALA A 221 71.93 -13.43 -7.57
C ALA A 221 72.81 -12.74 -8.65
N ASP A 222 74.09 -12.58 -8.30
CA ASP A 222 75.25 -12.04 -9.04
C ASP A 222 75.43 -12.51 -10.51
N HIS A 223 75.98 -11.65 -11.38
CA HIS A 223 77.33 -11.80 -11.98
C HIS A 223 77.64 -10.72 -13.04
N ASP A 224 78.89 -10.23 -12.96
CA ASP A 224 79.77 -9.49 -13.89
C ASP A 224 79.45 -8.03 -14.31
#